data_AF-A0A1M6L3D1-F1
#
_entry.id   AF-A0A1M6L3D1-F1
#
_cell.length_a   1.000
_cell.length_b   1.000
_cell.length_c   1.000
_cell.angle_alpha   90.00
_cell.angle_beta   90.00
_cell.angle_gamma   90.00
#
_symmetry.space_group_name_H-M   'P 1'
#
loop_
_entity.id
_entity.type
_entity.pdbx_description
1 polymer ?
#
loop_
_entity_poly.entity_id
_entity_poly.type
_entity_poly.pdbx_seq_one_letter_code
_entity_poly.pdbx_strand_id
1 'polypeptide(L)'
;MTIYKLEEGIFYSELLCEMDGKEVKIDSRTSDAVALALRFRCPIYTTEGILSKAGIVLESDEIKGSEKEAPEKKAGSSGTSSFSQYTMQELEELLNEAVQNEDYEKASVLRDEINNRKKN
;
A
#
# COMPACT_ATOMS: atom_id res chain seq x y z
N MET A 1 8.19 -0.67 17.56
CA MET A 1 8.94 -0.45 16.29
C MET A 1 8.05 0.31 15.32
N THR A 2 8.62 1.03 14.37
CA THR A 2 7.84 1.91 13.47
C THR A 2 8.28 1.73 12.02
N ILE A 3 7.35 1.38 11.13
CA ILE A 3 7.54 1.41 9.67
C ILE A 3 7.10 2.79 9.19
N TYR A 4 8.06 3.65 8.81
CA TYR A 4 7.82 5.09 8.63
C TYR A 4 7.95 5.59 7.19
N LYS A 5 8.52 4.79 6.28
CA LYS A 5 8.70 5.18 4.87
C LYS A 5 8.53 3.98 3.93
N LEU A 6 7.97 4.26 2.75
CA LEU A 6 7.81 3.35 1.61
C LEU A 6 8.14 4.11 0.31
N GLU A 7 9.20 3.70 -0.39
CA GLU A 7 9.62 4.23 -1.71
C GLU A 7 9.98 3.05 -2.61
N GLU A 8 9.55 3.07 -3.88
CA GLU A 8 9.87 2.03 -4.88
C GLU A 8 9.61 0.58 -4.42
N GLY A 9 8.60 0.37 -3.56
CA GLY A 9 8.28 -0.94 -2.96
C GLY A 9 9.15 -1.32 -1.76
N ILE A 10 10.16 -0.51 -1.40
CA ILE A 10 11.09 -0.73 -0.29
C ILE A 10 10.55 -0.04 0.98
N PHE A 11 10.34 -0.83 2.03
CA PHE A 11 9.97 -0.35 3.36
C PHE A 11 11.20 -0.03 4.21
N TYR A 12 11.11 1.07 4.97
CA TYR A 12 12.10 1.47 5.98
C TYR A 12 11.47 1.47 7.36
N SER A 13 12.23 1.07 8.38
CA SER A 13 11.73 0.95 9.74
C SER A 13 12.78 1.28 10.80
N GLU A 14 12.32 1.80 11.93
CA GLU A 14 13.17 2.03 13.10
C GLU A 14 12.72 1.18 14.30
N LEU A 15 13.70 0.70 15.05
CA LEU A 15 13.52 0.15 16.39
C LEU A 15 13.71 1.29 17.40
N LEU A 16 12.72 1.47 18.27
CA LEU A 16 12.84 2.32 19.46
C LEU A 16 13.26 1.41 20.61
N CYS A 17 14.46 1.64 21.14
CA CYS A 17 15.04 0.89 22.24
C CYS A 17 15.24 1.83 23.44
N GLU A 18 15.01 1.35 24.65
CA GLU A 18 15.40 2.08 25.86
C GLU A 18 16.73 1.53 26.38
N MET A 19 17.68 2.42 26.68
CA MET A 19 18.96 2.09 27.30
C MET A 19 19.28 3.14 28.35
N ASP A 20 19.46 2.73 29.61
CA ASP A 20 19.73 3.62 30.76
C ASP A 20 18.73 4.79 30.89
N GLY A 21 17.44 4.54 30.67
CA GLY A 21 16.38 5.54 30.70
C GLY A 21 16.39 6.53 29.53
N LYS A 22 17.15 6.25 28.47
CA LYS A 22 17.19 7.04 27.23
C LYS A 22 16.62 6.24 26.07
N GLU A 23 15.76 6.88 25.29
CA GLU A 23 15.30 6.34 24.01
C GLU A 23 16.39 6.47 22.95
N VAL A 24 16.63 5.38 22.23
CA VAL A 24 17.54 5.28 21.09
C VAL A 24 16.77 4.72 19.90
N LYS A 25 16.83 5.45 18.77
CA LYS A 25 16.31 5.00 17.48
C LYS A 25 17.40 4.29 16.69
N ILE A 26 17.11 3.09 16.22
CA ILE A 26 18.02 2.27 15.42
C ILE A 26 17.34 1.98 14.08
N ASP A 27 17.92 2.50 12.99
CA ASP A 27 17.48 2.18 11.62
C ASP A 27 17.69 0.68 11.33
N SER A 28 16.73 0.06 10.65
CA SER A 28 16.70 -1.38 10.48
C SER A 28 15.88 -1.78 9.25
N ARG A 29 16.31 -2.85 8.57
CA ARG A 29 15.50 -3.48 7.53
C ARG A 29 14.23 -4.02 8.15
N THR A 30 13.09 -3.79 7.49
CA THR A 30 11.77 -4.14 8.03
C THR A 30 11.62 -5.63 8.37
N SER A 31 12.29 -6.54 7.66
CA SER A 31 12.34 -7.96 8.00
C SER A 31 12.91 -8.23 9.40
N ASP A 32 14.04 -7.60 9.71
CA ASP A 32 14.80 -7.84 10.93
C ASP A 32 14.08 -7.18 12.13
N ALA A 33 13.56 -5.98 11.91
CA ALA A 33 12.79 -5.24 12.90
C ALA A 33 11.46 -5.93 13.23
N VAL A 34 10.75 -6.52 12.25
CA VAL A 34 9.52 -7.30 12.49
C VAL A 34 9.82 -8.60 13.23
N ALA A 35 10.88 -9.32 12.85
CA ALA A 35 11.29 -10.53 13.57
C ALA A 35 11.60 -10.26 15.05
N LEU A 36 12.32 -9.17 15.35
CA LEU A 36 12.58 -8.71 16.72
C LEU A 36 11.29 -8.31 17.44
N ALA A 37 10.40 -7.57 16.79
CA ALA A 37 9.14 -7.13 17.39
C ALA A 37 8.25 -8.30 17.81
N LEU A 38 8.11 -9.31 16.95
CA LEU A 38 7.39 -10.55 17.28
C LEU A 38 8.08 -11.32 18.42
N ARG A 39 9.42 -11.40 18.39
CA ARG A 39 10.21 -12.12 19.41
C ARG A 39 10.14 -11.51 20.80
N PHE A 40 10.06 -10.20 20.90
CA PHE A 40 9.97 -9.44 22.16
C PHE A 40 8.55 -8.97 22.49
N ARG A 41 7.56 -9.31 21.64
CA ARG A 41 6.16 -8.86 21.72
C ARG A 41 6.01 -7.33 21.81
N CYS A 42 6.88 -6.59 21.12
CA CYS A 42 6.81 -5.14 21.09
C CYS A 42 5.80 -4.67 20.02
N PRO A 43 5.09 -3.54 20.25
CA PRO A 43 4.08 -3.06 19.31
C PRO A 43 4.71 -2.62 17.99
N ILE A 44 3.98 -2.87 16.90
CA ILE A 44 4.30 -2.48 15.53
C ILE A 44 3.41 -1.30 15.15
N TYR A 45 4.03 -0.19 14.78
CA TYR A 45 3.35 1.03 14.34
C TYR A 45 3.71 1.35 12.89
N THR A 46 2.83 2.08 12.21
CA THR A 46 3.12 2.68 10.89
C THR A 46 2.33 3.97 10.72
N THR A 47 2.60 4.70 9.64
CA THR A 47 1.87 5.93 9.30
C THR A 47 0.63 5.62 8.46
N GLU A 48 -0.41 6.44 8.61
CA GLU A 48 -1.64 6.34 7.80
C GLU A 48 -1.34 6.38 6.30
N GLY A 49 -0.38 7.21 5.87
CA GLY A 49 0.04 7.28 4.46
C GLY A 49 0.70 6.01 3.92
N ILE A 50 1.24 5.13 4.76
CA ILE A 50 1.72 3.79 4.35
C ILE A 50 0.58 2.78 4.37
N LEU A 51 -0.25 2.82 5.41
CA LEU A 51 -1.44 1.97 5.51
C LEU A 51 -2.38 2.17 4.30
N SER A 52 -2.60 3.41 3.86
CA SER A 52 -3.40 3.74 2.68
C SER A 52 -2.77 3.31 1.35
N LYS A 53 -1.45 3.09 1.29
CA LYS A 53 -0.72 2.69 0.07
C LYS A 53 -0.55 1.17 -0.06
N ALA A 54 -0.32 0.49 1.06
CA ALA A 54 0.09 -0.92 1.08
C ALA A 54 -0.74 -1.79 2.04
N GLY A 55 -1.70 -1.22 2.78
CA GLY A 55 -2.63 -1.96 3.60
C GLY A 55 -3.64 -2.73 2.74
N ILE A 56 -3.83 -4.00 3.07
CA ILE A 56 -4.85 -4.86 2.48
C ILE A 56 -5.88 -5.22 3.55
N VAL A 57 -7.16 -5.15 3.20
CA VAL A 57 -8.22 -5.73 4.04
C VAL A 57 -8.29 -7.21 3.71
N LEU A 58 -7.98 -8.05 4.70
CA LEU A 58 -8.18 -9.49 4.59
C LEU A 58 -9.62 -9.80 5.01
N GLU A 59 -10.47 -10.14 4.04
CA GLU A 59 -11.78 -10.73 4.34
C GLU A 59 -11.52 -12.15 4.89
N SER A 60 -11.80 -12.35 6.18
CA SER A 60 -11.61 -13.61 6.88
C SER A 60 -12.67 -13.72 7.98
N ASP A 61 -13.55 -14.73 7.85
CA ASP A 61 -14.78 -14.88 8.65
C ASP A 61 -14.59 -15.14 10.17
N GLU A 62 -13.35 -15.18 10.69
CA GLU A 62 -13.05 -15.68 12.03
C GLU A 62 -12.22 -14.76 12.94
N ILE A 63 -12.37 -13.42 12.84
CA ILE A 63 -11.84 -12.49 13.86
C ILE A 63 -12.99 -11.75 14.56
N LYS A 64 -13.71 -12.46 15.44
CA LYS A 64 -14.65 -11.83 16.40
C LYS A 64 -13.87 -11.20 17.55
N GLY A 65 -13.72 -9.87 17.53
CA GLY A 65 -13.04 -9.12 18.59
C GLY A 65 -13.27 -7.61 18.53
N SER A 66 -14.42 -7.17 19.06
CA SER A 66 -14.78 -5.77 19.38
C SER A 66 -15.07 -4.80 18.22
N GLU A 67 -16.38 -4.59 18.00
CA GLU A 67 -17.02 -3.32 17.62
C GLU A 67 -16.41 -2.11 18.38
N LYS A 68 -16.36 -0.83 17.94
CA LYS A 68 -16.86 -0.02 16.80
C LYS A 68 -16.14 1.37 16.90
N GLU A 69 -16.11 2.31 15.95
CA GLU A 69 -16.71 2.47 14.61
C GLU A 69 -15.85 3.45 13.77
N ALA A 70 -15.71 3.25 12.45
CA ALA A 70 -15.20 4.22 11.46
C ALA A 70 -15.64 3.78 10.05
N PRO A 71 -15.88 4.71 9.10
CA PRO A 71 -16.76 4.43 7.96
C PRO A 71 -16.16 3.54 6.88
N GLU A 72 -17.03 2.75 6.25
CA GLU A 72 -16.75 1.97 5.06
C GLU A 72 -16.20 2.85 3.92
N LYS A 73 -15.06 2.48 3.34
CA LYS A 73 -14.96 2.22 1.89
C LYS A 73 -14.02 1.05 1.62
N LYS A 74 -14.53 0.10 0.84
CA LYS A 74 -13.92 -1.19 0.48
C LYS A 74 -12.50 -1.03 -0.06
N ALA A 75 -11.57 -1.85 0.44
CA ALA A 75 -10.37 -2.21 -0.31
C ALA A 75 -10.71 -3.38 -1.23
N GLY A 76 -10.27 -3.32 -2.48
CA GLY A 76 -10.54 -4.35 -3.48
C GLY A 76 -9.82 -4.07 -4.79
N SER A 77 -8.56 -4.51 -4.85
CA SER A 77 -7.65 -4.63 -6.00
C SER A 77 -7.46 -3.45 -6.99
N SER A 78 -6.21 -3.32 -7.44
CA SER A 78 -5.77 -2.55 -8.62
C SER A 78 -5.80 -1.02 -8.52
N GLY A 79 -4.97 -0.37 -9.35
CA GLY A 79 -4.89 1.08 -9.51
C GLY A 79 -6.05 1.70 -10.32
N THR A 80 -7.24 1.07 -10.28
CA THR A 80 -8.34 1.34 -11.23
C THR A 80 -9.06 2.68 -10.98
N SER A 81 -8.96 3.25 -9.78
CA SER A 81 -9.66 4.50 -9.43
C SER A 81 -9.06 5.76 -10.04
N SER A 82 -7.78 5.76 -10.47
CA SER A 82 -7.19 6.92 -11.15
C SER A 82 -7.67 7.03 -12.59
N PHE A 83 -7.97 5.91 -13.26
CA PHE A 83 -8.39 5.90 -14.66
C PHE A 83 -9.92 5.83 -14.87
N SER A 84 -10.67 5.49 -13.82
CA SER A 84 -12.15 5.48 -13.82
C SER A 84 -12.79 6.82 -14.19
N GLN A 85 -12.10 7.95 -14.04
CA GLN A 85 -12.64 9.29 -14.30
C GLN A 85 -12.48 9.77 -15.76
N TYR A 86 -11.59 9.16 -16.54
CA TYR A 86 -11.39 9.54 -17.94
C TYR A 86 -12.45 8.93 -18.86
N THR A 87 -12.78 9.63 -19.93
CA THR A 87 -13.58 9.13 -21.05
C THR A 87 -12.82 8.09 -21.87
N MET A 88 -13.52 7.36 -22.74
CA MET A 88 -12.88 6.37 -23.63
C MET A 88 -11.82 7.00 -24.55
N GLN A 89 -12.02 8.24 -24.99
CA GLN A 89 -11.08 8.94 -25.88
C GLN A 89 -9.80 9.35 -25.13
N GLU A 90 -9.93 9.90 -23.92
CA GLU A 90 -8.79 10.25 -23.06
C GLU A 90 -7.97 9.01 -22.66
N LEU A 91 -8.61 7.85 -22.43
CA LEU A 91 -7.88 6.60 -22.19
C LEU A 91 -7.10 6.11 -23.41
N GLU A 92 -7.66 6.24 -24.61
CA GLU A 92 -6.96 5.88 -25.86
C GLU A 92 -5.82 6.86 -26.18
N GLU A 93 -5.94 8.14 -25.79
CA GLU A 93 -4.87 9.15 -25.89
C GLU A 93 -3.73 8.87 -24.91
N LEU A 94 -4.04 8.66 -23.62
CA LEU A 94 -3.09 8.27 -22.57
C LEU A 94 -2.36 6.95 -22.89
N LEU A 95 -3.05 5.98 -23.52
CA LEU A 95 -2.43 4.72 -23.94
C LEU A 95 -1.39 4.96 -25.05
N ASN A 96 -1.69 5.81 -26.03
CA ASN A 96 -0.73 6.17 -27.07
C ASN A 96 0.47 6.94 -26.48
N GLU A 97 0.24 7.87 -25.55
CA GLU A 97 1.31 8.59 -24.85
C GLU A 97 2.21 7.63 -24.06
N ALA A 98 1.64 6.68 -23.32
CA ALA A 98 2.41 5.69 -22.58
C ALA A 98 3.28 4.81 -23.50
N VAL A 99 2.74 4.39 -24.65
CA VAL A 99 3.49 3.61 -25.66
C VAL A 99 4.60 4.44 -26.32
N GLN A 100 4.35 5.72 -26.63
CA GLN A 100 5.37 6.63 -27.19
C GLN A 100 6.53 6.90 -26.22
N ASN A 101 6.25 6.93 -24.92
CA ASN A 101 7.25 7.13 -23.87
C ASN A 101 7.88 5.82 -23.35
N GLU A 102 7.62 4.68 -24.00
CA GLU A 102 8.09 3.34 -23.61
C GLU A 102 7.67 2.92 -22.17
N ASP A 103 6.60 3.52 -21.63
CA ASP A 103 6.04 3.21 -20.32
C ASP A 103 5.05 2.04 -20.41
N TYR A 104 5.63 0.85 -20.59
CA TYR A 104 4.88 -0.39 -20.79
C TYR A 104 4.03 -0.80 -19.58
N GLU A 105 4.39 -0.39 -18.36
CA GLU A 105 3.59 -0.65 -17.16
C GLU A 105 2.27 0.14 -17.19
N LYS A 106 2.32 1.47 -17.43
CA LYS A 106 1.10 2.27 -17.60
C LYS A 106 0.28 1.79 -18.79
N ALA A 107 0.93 1.45 -19.91
CA ALA A 107 0.24 0.96 -21.10
C ALA A 107 -0.56 -0.33 -20.83
N SER A 108 -0.06 -1.24 -19.97
CA SER A 108 -0.80 -2.45 -19.58
C SER A 108 -2.06 -2.11 -18.77
N VAL A 109 -1.96 -1.24 -17.77
CA VAL A 109 -3.10 -0.84 -16.92
C VAL A 109 -4.19 -0.11 -17.73
N LEU A 110 -3.78 0.80 -18.61
CA LEU A 110 -4.70 1.52 -19.51
C LEU A 110 -5.41 0.57 -20.48
N ARG A 111 -4.67 -0.41 -21.05
CA ARG A 111 -5.23 -1.42 -21.95
C ARG A 111 -6.27 -2.31 -21.24
N ASP A 112 -6.00 -2.73 -20.01
CA ASP A 112 -6.91 -3.57 -19.24
C ASP A 112 -8.19 -2.82 -18.85
N GLU A 113 -8.09 -1.54 -18.49
CA GLU A 113 -9.25 -0.66 -18.22
C GLU A 113 -10.12 -0.46 -19.48
N ILE A 114 -9.52 -0.19 -20.64
CA ILE A 114 -10.24 -0.07 -21.92
C ILE A 114 -10.95 -1.39 -22.29
N ASN A 115 -10.28 -2.53 -22.08
CA ASN A 115 -10.88 -3.85 -22.33
C ASN A 115 -12.05 -4.14 -21.37
N ASN A 116 -11.93 -3.78 -20.10
CA ASN A 116 -12.99 -3.97 -19.10
C ASN A 116 -14.26 -3.18 -19.46
N ARG A 117 -14.09 -1.96 -20.01
CA ARG A 117 -15.20 -1.12 -20.51
C ARG A 117 -15.81 -1.60 -21.82
N LYS A 118 -15.04 -2.25 -22.70
CA LYS A 118 -15.54 -2.85 -23.95
C LYS A 118 -16.22 -4.22 -23.75
N LYS A 119 -16.19 -4.78 -22.53
CA LYS A 119 -16.73 -6.10 -22.17
C LYS A 119 -18.06 -6.04 -21.40
N ASN A 120 -18.50 -4.85 -21.02
CA ASN A 120 -19.84 -4.54 -20.49
C ASN A 120 -20.65 -3.77 -21.54
#